data_AF-A0A6I9PS04-F1
#
_entry.id   AF-A0A6I9PS04-F1
#
_cell.length_a   1.000
_cell.length_b   1.000
_cell.length_c   1.000
_cell.angle_alpha   90.00
_cell.angle_beta   90.00
_cell.angle_gamma   90.00
#
_symmetry.space_group_name_H-M   'P 1'
#
loop_
_entity.id
_entity.type
_entity.pdbx_description
1 polymer ?
#
loop_
_entity_poly.entity_id
_entity_poly.type
_entity_poly.pdbx_seq_one_letter_code
_entity_poly.pdbx_strand_id
1 'polypeptide(L)'
;MKVGRGAADAIRSVHGKDYTVGTSPDVLYANSGSSQDWARMQGIPLTYTFELRDGGTFGFELPQDQIQPTCEEAYSGALHIITYAHDKTFSGATATTAATLWSILLALGVTSTTLM
;
A
#
# COMPACT_ATOMS: atom_id res chain seq x y z
N MET A 1 -7.83 -5.07 5.65
CA MET A 1 -7.54 -5.54 4.27
C MET A 1 -7.88 -4.54 3.14
N LYS A 2 -8.25 -3.27 3.40
CA LYS A 2 -8.60 -2.29 2.33
C LYS A 2 -7.47 -2.12 1.29
N VAL A 3 -6.24 -1.89 1.76
CA VAL A 3 -5.07 -1.67 0.89
C VAL A 3 -4.74 -2.89 0.04
N GLY A 4 -4.79 -4.10 0.62
CA GLY A 4 -4.55 -5.34 -0.13
C GLY A 4 -5.59 -5.59 -1.22
N ARG A 5 -6.88 -5.30 -0.96
CA ARG A 5 -7.92 -5.38 -1.99
C ARG A 5 -7.72 -4.36 -3.11
N GLY A 6 -7.33 -3.13 -2.78
CA GLY A 6 -6.98 -2.12 -3.78
C GLY A 6 -5.78 -2.53 -4.64
N ALA A 7 -4.79 -3.20 -4.06
CA ALA A 7 -3.67 -3.76 -4.82
C ALA A 7 -4.11 -4.90 -5.76
N ALA A 8 -5.01 -5.80 -5.32
CA ALA A 8 -5.58 -6.84 -6.17
C ALA A 8 -6.41 -6.28 -7.33
N ASP A 9 -7.20 -5.23 -7.09
CA ASP A 9 -7.93 -4.52 -8.14
C ASP A 9 -6.97 -3.86 -9.15
N ALA A 10 -5.88 -3.26 -8.66
CA ALA A 10 -4.84 -2.67 -9.51
C ALA A 10 -4.12 -3.72 -10.37
N ILE A 11 -3.80 -4.90 -9.81
CA ILE A 11 -3.29 -6.05 -10.57
C ILE A 11 -4.27 -6.45 -11.67
N ARG A 12 -5.53 -6.67 -11.31
CA ARG A 12 -6.58 -7.10 -12.24
C ARG A 12 -6.76 -6.13 -13.40
N SER A 13 -6.61 -4.83 -13.16
CA SER A 13 -6.76 -3.81 -14.22
C SER A 13 -5.72 -3.86 -15.33
N VAL A 14 -4.57 -4.55 -15.14
CA VAL A 14 -3.50 -4.62 -16.14
C VAL A 14 -3.82 -5.69 -17.20
N HIS A 15 -3.86 -6.98 -16.82
CA HIS A 15 -4.18 -8.09 -17.75
C HIS A 15 -5.29 -9.03 -17.26
N GLY A 16 -6.14 -8.58 -16.33
CA GLY A 16 -7.34 -9.32 -15.92
C GLY A 16 -7.10 -10.48 -14.95
N LYS A 17 -5.96 -10.54 -14.26
CA LYS A 17 -5.69 -11.61 -13.27
C LYS A 17 -6.34 -11.32 -11.92
N ASP A 18 -7.14 -12.27 -11.45
CA ASP A 18 -7.73 -12.23 -10.12
C ASP A 18 -6.75 -12.75 -9.07
N TYR A 19 -6.61 -12.00 -7.97
CA TYR A 19 -5.81 -12.37 -6.80
C TYR A 19 -6.69 -12.44 -5.56
N THR A 20 -6.49 -13.48 -4.75
CA THR A 20 -7.18 -13.65 -3.46
C THR A 20 -6.45 -12.87 -2.36
N VAL A 21 -7.19 -12.11 -1.56
CA VAL A 21 -6.64 -11.27 -0.49
C VAL A 21 -7.13 -11.75 0.87
N GLY A 22 -6.20 -12.13 1.75
CA GLY A 22 -6.50 -12.60 3.10
C GLY A 22 -5.24 -12.71 3.96
N THR A 23 -5.36 -13.29 5.15
CA THR A 23 -4.19 -13.67 5.96
C THR A 23 -3.62 -14.99 5.43
N SER A 24 -2.35 -15.29 5.72
CA SER A 24 -1.73 -16.54 5.25
C SER A 24 -2.51 -17.80 5.65
N PRO A 25 -3.02 -17.93 6.90
CA PRO A 25 -3.88 -19.05 7.29
C PRO A 25 -5.19 -19.16 6.50
N ASP A 26 -5.78 -18.04 6.08
CA ASP A 26 -7.07 -18.03 5.39
C ASP A 26 -6.95 -18.35 3.89
N VAL A 27 -5.81 -18.01 3.27
CA VAL A 27 -5.62 -18.09 1.81
C VAL A 27 -4.75 -19.27 1.38
N LEU A 28 -3.77 -19.65 2.21
CA LEU A 28 -2.81 -20.69 1.88
C LEU A 28 -2.83 -21.80 2.93
N TYR A 29 -2.22 -21.53 4.09
CA TYR A 29 -2.10 -22.47 5.20
C TYR A 29 -1.57 -21.74 6.43
N ALA A 30 -1.83 -22.30 7.62
CA ALA A 30 -1.29 -21.78 8.87
C ALA A 30 0.24 -21.90 8.89
N ASN A 31 0.93 -20.78 9.08
CA ASN A 31 2.39 -20.72 9.19
C ASN A 31 2.81 -19.72 10.28
N SER A 32 4.09 -19.82 10.69
CA SER A 32 4.71 -18.92 11.66
C SER A 32 6.16 -18.68 11.30
N GLY A 33 6.68 -17.49 11.64
CA GLY A 33 8.09 -17.16 11.44
C GLY A 33 8.41 -16.69 10.03
N SER A 34 7.40 -16.25 9.29
CA SER A 34 7.59 -15.62 7.98
C SER A 34 8.29 -14.26 8.14
N SER A 35 8.88 -13.76 7.04
CA SER A 35 9.43 -12.40 7.01
C SER A 35 8.35 -11.34 7.28
N GLN A 36 7.11 -11.59 6.84
CA GLN A 36 5.95 -10.74 7.10
C GLN A 36 5.63 -10.65 8.60
N ASP A 37 5.67 -11.78 9.31
CA ASP A 37 5.44 -11.84 10.77
C ASP A 37 6.52 -11.04 11.51
N TRP A 38 7.79 -11.30 11.17
CA TRP A 38 8.91 -10.62 11.80
C TRP A 38 8.85 -9.10 11.58
N ALA A 39 8.63 -8.66 10.34
CA ALA A 39 8.51 -7.24 10.01
C ALA A 39 7.36 -6.57 10.78
N ARG A 40 6.23 -7.27 10.93
CA ARG A 40 5.08 -6.78 11.70
C ARG A 40 5.42 -6.64 13.19
N MET A 41 6.21 -7.57 13.75
CA MET A 41 6.72 -7.49 15.12
C MET A 41 7.69 -6.33 15.34
N GLN A 42 8.45 -5.92 14.30
CA GLN A 42 9.29 -4.72 14.34
C GLN A 42 8.50 -3.40 14.23
N GLY A 43 7.17 -3.46 14.19
CA GLY A 43 6.31 -2.27 14.12
C GLY A 43 6.07 -1.73 12.71
N ILE A 44 6.48 -2.45 11.64
CA ILE A 44 6.15 -2.07 10.27
C ILE A 44 4.66 -2.38 10.03
N PRO A 45 3.81 -1.37 9.75
CA PRO A 45 2.36 -1.55 9.76
C PRO A 45 1.80 -2.14 8.45
N LEU A 46 2.55 -2.04 7.36
CA LEU A 46 2.19 -2.50 6.03
C LEU A 46 3.14 -3.61 5.61
N THR A 47 2.75 -4.86 5.86
CA THR A 47 3.52 -6.06 5.51
C THR A 47 2.69 -6.95 4.59
N TYR A 48 3.24 -7.35 3.46
CA TYR A 48 2.54 -8.10 2.41
C TYR A 48 3.44 -9.19 1.84
N THR A 49 2.83 -10.31 1.49
CA THR A 49 3.43 -11.38 0.69
C THR A 49 2.66 -11.47 -0.62
N PHE A 50 3.37 -11.53 -1.73
CA PHE A 50 2.80 -11.72 -3.06
C PHE A 50 3.17 -13.13 -3.54
N GLU A 51 2.17 -13.98 -3.70
CA GLU A 51 2.30 -15.22 -4.48
C GLU A 51 1.83 -14.91 -5.89
N LEU A 52 2.76 -14.93 -6.86
CA LEU A 52 2.51 -14.47 -8.23
C LEU A 52 1.81 -15.54 -9.08
N ARG A 53 1.80 -15.36 -10.41
CA ARG A 53 1.27 -16.38 -11.32
C ARG A 53 2.02 -17.71 -11.18
N ASP A 54 1.38 -18.85 -11.42
CA ASP A 54 -0.02 -19.04 -11.80
C ASP A 54 -0.85 -19.75 -10.73
N GLY A 55 -2.05 -20.20 -11.08
CA GLY A 55 -2.92 -20.98 -10.18
C GLY A 55 -2.56 -22.46 -10.06
N GLY A 56 -1.36 -22.87 -10.49
CA GLY A 56 -0.86 -24.24 -10.38
C GLY A 56 -0.76 -25.03 -11.69
N THR A 57 -0.96 -24.42 -12.87
CA THR A 57 -0.79 -25.13 -14.16
C THR A 57 0.70 -25.36 -14.46
N PHE A 58 1.52 -24.33 -14.27
CA PHE A 58 2.96 -24.37 -14.46
C PHE A 58 3.74 -24.28 -13.14
N GLY A 59 3.14 -23.69 -12.11
CA GLY A 59 3.79 -23.53 -10.81
C GLY A 59 5.12 -22.79 -10.93
N PHE A 60 6.20 -23.42 -10.48
CA PHE A 60 7.55 -22.82 -10.51
C PHE A 60 8.17 -22.77 -11.91
N GLU A 61 7.65 -23.52 -12.89
CA GLU A 61 8.14 -23.55 -14.26
C GLU A 61 7.28 -22.68 -15.20
N LEU A 62 6.93 -21.47 -14.73
CA LEU A 62 6.12 -20.53 -15.48
C LEU A 62 6.79 -20.18 -16.83
N PRO A 63 6.08 -20.25 -17.97
CA PRO A 63 6.65 -19.95 -19.28
C PRO A 63 7.25 -18.55 -19.39
N GLN A 64 8.33 -18.41 -20.16
CA GLN A 64 9.08 -17.16 -20.28
C GLN A 64 8.23 -15.99 -20.80
N ASP A 65 7.25 -16.26 -21.66
CA ASP A 65 6.33 -15.25 -22.19
C ASP A 65 5.36 -14.70 -21.14
N GLN A 66 5.22 -15.35 -19.99
CA GLN A 66 4.45 -14.88 -18.84
C GLN A 66 5.24 -13.96 -17.91
N ILE A 67 6.57 -13.84 -18.06
CA ILE A 67 7.41 -13.02 -17.18
C ILE A 67 6.97 -11.56 -17.22
N GLN A 68 6.93 -10.97 -18.42
CA GLN A 68 6.60 -9.55 -18.57
C GLN A 68 5.17 -9.23 -18.08
N PRO A 69 4.11 -9.96 -18.50
CA PRO A 69 2.77 -9.74 -17.97
C PRO A 69 2.67 -9.85 -16.44
N THR A 70 3.38 -10.82 -15.84
CA THR A 70 3.41 -11.00 -14.37
C THR A 70 4.06 -9.81 -13.68
N CYS A 71 5.18 -9.30 -14.22
CA CYS A 71 5.88 -8.15 -13.66
C CYS A 71 5.07 -6.85 -13.75
N GLU A 72 4.40 -6.60 -14.88
CA GLU A 72 3.56 -5.41 -15.08
C GLU A 72 2.39 -5.38 -14.09
N GLU A 73 1.75 -6.53 -13.86
CA GLU A 73 0.70 -6.72 -12.86
C GLU A 73 1.20 -6.50 -11.44
N ALA A 74 2.26 -7.21 -11.05
CA ALA A 74 2.83 -7.14 -9.72
C ALA A 74 3.30 -5.71 -9.39
N TYR A 75 3.87 -5.01 -10.37
CA TYR A 75 4.24 -3.61 -10.24
C TYR A 75 3.03 -2.72 -9.93
N SER A 76 1.91 -2.89 -10.64
CA SER A 76 0.68 -2.13 -10.38
C SER A 76 0.17 -2.32 -8.95
N GLY A 77 0.15 -3.57 -8.47
CA GLY A 77 -0.21 -3.89 -7.08
C GLY A 77 0.74 -3.28 -6.05
N ALA A 78 2.05 -3.41 -6.27
CA ALA A 78 3.07 -2.82 -5.39
C ALA A 78 2.98 -1.29 -5.36
N LEU A 79 2.81 -0.66 -6.53
CA LEU A 79 2.67 0.79 -6.66
C LEU A 79 1.47 1.30 -5.88
N HIS A 80 0.31 0.61 -5.93
CA HIS A 80 -0.86 0.97 -5.12
C HIS A 80 -0.53 1.03 -3.62
N ILE A 81 0.20 0.03 -3.11
CA ILE A 81 0.61 -0.03 -1.70
C ILE A 81 1.58 1.12 -1.36
N ILE A 82 2.56 1.36 -2.22
CA ILE A 82 3.56 2.42 -2.06
C ILE A 82 2.88 3.80 -2.05
N THR A 83 1.98 4.06 -2.99
CA THR A 83 1.21 5.32 -3.05
C THR A 83 0.37 5.49 -1.80
N TYR A 84 -0.33 4.45 -1.33
CA TYR A 84 -1.08 4.52 -0.07
C TYR A 84 -0.19 4.87 1.13
N ALA A 85 0.99 4.24 1.23
CA ALA A 85 1.95 4.51 2.29
C ALA A 85 2.50 5.95 2.22
N HIS A 86 2.82 6.41 1.01
CA HIS A 86 3.26 7.77 0.74
C HIS A 86 2.21 8.79 1.19
N ASP A 87 0.98 8.69 0.70
CA ASP A 87 -0.07 9.67 0.97
C ASP A 87 -0.43 9.69 2.46
N LYS A 88 -0.48 8.53 3.11
CA LYS A 88 -0.72 8.45 4.55
C LYS A 88 0.38 9.13 5.38
N THR A 89 1.63 9.06 4.92
CA THR A 89 2.78 9.60 5.66
C THR A 89 2.97 11.09 5.38
N PHE A 90 2.83 11.51 4.12
CA PHE A 90 3.24 12.84 3.67
C PHE A 90 2.08 13.81 3.43
N SER A 91 0.83 13.36 3.22
CA SER A 91 -0.32 14.27 3.09
C SER A 91 -0.81 14.82 4.44
N GLY A 92 -0.47 14.20 5.57
CA GLY A 92 -0.74 14.77 6.90
C GLY A 92 0.15 15.97 7.23
N ALA A 93 1.36 16.02 6.66
CA ALA A 93 2.31 17.10 6.89
C ALA A 93 1.91 18.41 6.19
N THR A 94 1.34 18.32 4.99
CA THR A 94 0.85 19.50 4.24
C THR A 94 -0.36 20.14 4.95
N ALA A 95 -1.29 19.33 5.46
CA ALA A 95 -2.44 19.82 6.22
C ALA A 95 -2.01 20.50 7.53
N THR A 96 -1.02 19.95 8.24
CA THR A 96 -0.51 20.54 9.49
C THR A 96 0.19 21.87 9.24
N THR A 97 1.00 21.96 8.18
CA THR A 97 1.70 23.21 7.80
C THR A 97 0.72 24.31 7.38
N ALA A 98 -0.34 23.96 6.64
CA ALA A 98 -1.39 24.91 6.32
C ALA A 98 -2.10 25.40 7.58
N ALA A 99 -2.52 24.51 8.47
CA ALA A 99 -3.23 24.87 9.69
C ALA A 99 -2.41 25.77 10.63
N THR A 100 -1.09 25.54 10.74
CA THR A 100 -0.20 26.40 11.54
C THR A 100 -0.01 27.78 10.91
N LEU A 101 0.17 27.87 9.59
CA LEU A 101 0.20 29.14 8.86
C LEU A 101 -1.08 29.95 9.05
N TRP A 102 -2.25 29.32 8.87
CA TRP A 102 -3.54 29.97 9.10
C TRP A 102 -3.69 30.47 10.54
N SER A 103 -3.27 29.66 11.53
CA SER A 103 -3.32 30.06 12.95
C SER A 103 -2.39 31.23 13.26
N ILE A 104 -1.18 31.26 12.68
CA ILE A 104 -0.24 32.37 12.84
C ILE A 104 -0.78 33.64 12.18
N LEU A 105 -1.34 33.55 10.97
CA LEU A 105 -1.95 34.67 10.27
C LEU A 105 -3.16 35.24 11.03
N LEU A 106 -4.01 34.38 11.60
CA LEU A 106 -5.11 34.79 12.48
C LEU A 106 -4.59 35.50 13.74
N ALA A 107 -3.57 34.94 14.41
CA ALA A 107 -2.98 35.55 15.60
C ALA A 107 -2.38 36.94 15.31
N LEU A 108 -1.66 37.10 14.19
CA LEU A 108 -1.12 38.40 13.77
C LEU A 108 -2.22 39.40 13.39
N GLY A 109 -3.26 38.95 12.66
CA GLY A 109 -4.39 39.81 12.27
C GLY A 109 -5.19 40.35 13.47
N VAL A 110 -5.39 39.53 14.51
CA VAL A 110 -6.09 39.93 15.75
C VAL A 110 -5.27 40.95 16.57
N THR A 111 -3.93 40.83 16.57
CA THR A 111 -3.08 41.82 17.25
C THR A 111 -3.11 43.20 16.60
N SER A 112 -3.27 43.30 15.27
CA SER A 112 -3.38 44.60 14.58
C SER A 112 -4.71 45.31 14.83
N THR A 113 -5.79 44.60 15.17
CA THR A 113 -7.11 45.21 15.45
C THR A 113 -7.28 45.69 16.89
N THR A 114 -6.42 45.25 17.81
CA THR A 114 -6.51 45.56 19.25
C THR A 114 -5.63 46.75 19.66
N LEU A 115 -4.85 47.31 18.72
CA LEU A 115 -3.91 48.43 18.93
C LEU A 115 -4.42 49.79 18.42
N MET A 116 -5.74 49.94 18.18
CA MET A 116 -6.40 51.22 17.85
C MET A 116 -7.30 51.69 18.98
#